data_AF-A0A2J5PVZ4-F1
#
_entry.id   AF-A0A2J5PVZ4-F1
#
_cell.length_a   1.000
_cell.length_b   1.000
_cell.length_c   1.000
_cell.angle_alpha   90.00
_cell.angle_beta   90.00
_cell.angle_gamma   90.00
#
_symmetry.space_group_name_H-M   'P 1'
#
loop_
_entity.id
_entity.type
_entity.pdbx_description
1 polymer ?
#
loop_
_entity_poly.entity_id
_entity_poly.type
_entity_poly.pdbx_seq_one_letter_code
_entity_poly.pdbx_strand_id
1 'polypeptide(L)' 'MTYSIGEFAQLCGINATTLRAWQRRYGLLKPQRTDGGHRLYN' A
#
# COMPACT_ATOMS: atom_id res chain seq x y z
N MET A 1 0.55 -8.32 -10.29
CA MET A 1 1.70 -7.39 -10.22
C MET A 1 1.75 -6.87 -8.81
N THR A 2 2.90 -6.88 -8.15
CA THR A 2 3.03 -6.42 -6.75
C THR A 2 3.71 -5.06 -6.75
N TYR A 3 3.03 -4.06 -6.20
CA TYR A 3 3.46 -2.68 -6.11
C TYR A 3 3.93 -2.35 -4.69
N SER A 4 4.98 -1.56 -4.57
CA SER A 4 5.26 -0.83 -3.34
C SER A 4 4.16 0.21 -3.08
N ILE A 5 4.06 0.70 -1.83
CA ILE A 5 3.13 1.80 -1.52
C ILE A 5 3.42 3.06 -2.33
N GLY A 6 4.68 3.27 -2.75
CA GLY A 6 5.08 4.41 -3.58
C GLY A 6 4.58 4.28 -5.01
N GLU A 7 4.75 3.10 -5.62
CA GLU A 7 4.22 2.83 -6.96
C GLU A 7 2.69 2.88 -6.98
N PHE A 8 2.04 2.30 -5.97
CA PHE A 8 0.59 2.35 -5.83
C PHE A 8 0.09 3.79 -5.64
N ALA A 9 0.80 4.60 -4.86
CA ALA A 9 0.53 6.03 -4.71
C ALA A 9 0.61 6.79 -6.04
N GLN A 10 1.64 6.51 -6.84
CA GLN A 10 1.84 7.15 -8.13
C GLN A 10 0.75 6.74 -9.15
N LEU A 11 0.38 5.46 -9.16
CA LEU A 11 -0.71 4.95 -10.01
C LEU A 11 -2.07 5.57 -9.67
N CYS A 12 -2.36 5.70 -8.38
CA CYS A 12 -3.61 6.30 -7.92
C CYS A 12 -3.61 7.84 -7.94
N GLY A 13 -2.45 8.49 -8.05
CA GLY A 13 -2.31 9.94 -7.89
C GLY A 13 -2.56 10.42 -6.45
N ILE A 14 -2.42 9.54 -5.46
CA ILE A 14 -2.71 9.82 -4.04
C ILE A 14 -1.44 9.62 -3.23
N ASN A 15 -1.18 10.48 -2.24
CA ASN A 15 0.00 10.34 -1.37
C ASN A 15 0.00 8.99 -0.63
N ALA A 16 1.16 8.32 -0.59
CA ALA A 16 1.38 7.06 0.14
C ALA A 16 0.96 7.13 1.62
N THR A 17 1.09 8.29 2.25
CA THR A 17 0.67 8.52 3.64
C THR A 17 -0.85 8.44 3.79
N THR A 18 -1.59 9.01 2.85
CA THR A 18 -3.06 8.96 2.81
C THR A 18 -3.54 7.52 2.63
N LEU A 19 -2.92 6.79 1.70
CA LEU A 19 -3.24 5.38 1.46
C LEU A 19 -2.97 4.51 2.70
N ARG A 20 -1.86 4.75 3.42
CA ARG A 20 -1.58 4.08 4.71
C ARG A 20 -2.61 4.45 5.78
N ALA A 21 -3.06 5.70 5.83
CA ALA A 21 -4.09 6.12 6.78
C ALA A 21 -5.42 5.42 6.48
N TRP A 22 -5.81 5.30 5.21
CA TRP A 22 -7.01 4.58 4.80
C TRP A 22 -6.89 3.08 5.04
N GLN A 23 -5.74 2.48 4.77
CA GLN A 23 -5.43 1.09 5.13
C GLN A 23 -5.68 0.85 6.63
N ARG A 24 -5.17 1.73 7.49
CA ARG A 24 -5.29 1.59 8.94
C ARG A 24 -6.70 1.88 9.46
N ARG A 25 -7.39 2.89 8.92
CA ARG A 25 -8.70 3.34 9.41
C ARG A 25 -9.85 2.51 8.88
N TYR A 26 -9.78 2.13 7.61
CA TYR A 26 -10.90 1.52 6.88
C TYR A 26 -10.60 0.09 6.43
N GLY A 27 -9.38 -0.41 6.58
CA GLY A 27 -9.02 -1.77 6.16
C GLY A 27 -9.08 -2.00 4.65
N LEU A 28 -9.12 -0.92 3.86
CA LEU A 28 -9.38 -0.97 2.41
C LEU A 28 -8.26 -1.64 1.60
N LEU A 29 -7.04 -1.68 2.15
CA LEU A 29 -5.87 -2.25 1.50
C LEU A 29 -5.32 -3.39 2.38
N LYS A 30 -5.13 -4.57 1.80
CA LYS A 30 -4.56 -5.74 2.48
C LYS A 30 -3.16 -5.99 1.93
N PRO A 31 -2.12 -5.30 2.44
CA PRO A 31 -0.77 -5.54 1.97
C PRO A 31 -0.33 -6.97 2.30
N GLN A 32 0.24 -7.64 1.31
CA GLN A 32 0.93 -8.89 1.53
C GLN A 32 2.31 -8.58 2.12
N ARG A 33 2.71 -9.32 3.15
CA ARG A 33 4.06 -9.19 3.72
C ARG A 33 4.98 -10.15 2.98
N THR A 34 6.12 -9.65 2.53
CA THR A 34 7.21 -10.51 2.08
C THR A 34 7.90 -11.15 3.28
N ASP A 35 8.65 -12.21 3.03
CA ASP A 35 9.47 -12.89 4.04
C ASP A 35 10.48 -11.95 4.72
N GLY A 36 10.96 -10.93 3.97
CA GLY A 36 11.80 -9.85 4.48
C GLY A 36 11.06 -8.75 5.27
N GLY A 37 9.75 -8.87 5.49
CA GLY A 37 8.97 -7.93 6.31
C GLY A 37 8.42 -6.69 5.59
N HIS A 38 8.67 -6.55 4.28
CA HIS A 38 8.19 -5.42 3.47
C HIS A 38 6.72 -5.62 3.11
N ARG A 39 5.97 -4.52 2.95
CA ARG A 39 4.56 -4.53 2.55
C ARG A 39 4.45 -4.31 1.05
N LEU A 40 3.93 -5.30 0.35
CA LEU A 40 3.58 -5.22 -1.06
C LEU A 40 2.06 -5.12 -1.21
N TYR A 41 1.61 -4.35 -2.20
CA TYR A 41 0.21 -4.13 -2.56
C TYR A 41 -0.04 -4.79 -3.92
N ASN A 42 -1.22 -5.34 -4.14
CA ASN A 42 -1.62 -6.01 -5.39
C ASN A 42 -2.88 -5.37 -5.99
#